data_AF-A0A060LVK6-F1
#
_entry.id   AF-A0A060LVK6-F1
#
_cell.length_a   1.000
_cell.length_b   1.000
_cell.length_c   1.000
_cell.angle_alpha   90.00
_cell.angle_beta   90.00
_cell.angle_gamma   90.00
#
_symmetry.space_group_name_H-M   'P 1'
#
loop_
_entity.id
_entity.type
_entity.pdbx_description
1 polymer ?
#
loop_
_entity_poly.entity_id
_entity_poly.type
_entity_poly.pdbx_seq_one_letter_code
_entity_poly.pdbx_strand_id
1 'polypeptide(L)'
;MSSVEQWQKEIEEYEKQLFFQSKKKSPSGRQVIDESWTHYMDPIAIQLYQWIQSDFLQSTFQSTLQLEPDDSIAVRNEKQHLLHKELARTRLLALVQGGMSTHSNTALLTHLPLSLYVSKKALDKVGHFYQFTQTGGTAETILSLRLFIYSFLPKQVKYEEWRSLTKDGIACDQNEPMYLGREDMVSEAVVKQLLKQIIRMSLYKQIGHRRVPFKRLLLGAYQASVSYKSMQSLTMDAQCFYKKRWLHRFSEY
;
A
#
# COMPACT_ATOMS: atom_id res chain seq x y z
N MET A 1 1.37 12.58 -27.86
CA MET A 1 0.58 12.22 -26.67
C MET A 1 1.13 13.01 -25.51
N SER A 2 0.31 13.79 -24.83
CA SER A 2 0.74 14.48 -23.61
C SER A 2 0.99 13.43 -22.51
N SER A 3 1.88 13.72 -21.56
CA SER A 3 2.12 12.83 -20.40
C SER A 3 0.83 12.61 -19.58
N VAL A 4 -0.09 13.57 -19.63
CA VAL A 4 -1.42 13.50 -18.99
C VAL A 4 -2.32 12.44 -19.62
N GLU A 5 -2.40 12.39 -20.95
CA GLU A 5 -3.19 11.36 -21.67
C GLU A 5 -2.68 9.94 -21.37
N GLN A 6 -1.36 9.78 -21.25
CA GLN A 6 -0.75 8.50 -20.88
C GLN A 6 -1.15 8.10 -19.46
N TRP A 7 -1.11 9.03 -18.51
CA TRP A 7 -1.51 8.79 -17.13
C TRP A 7 -2.99 8.45 -16.98
N GLN A 8 -3.86 9.12 -17.73
CA GLN A 8 -5.29 8.78 -17.77
C GLN A 8 -5.52 7.36 -18.27
N LYS A 9 -4.87 6.97 -19.37
CA LYS A 9 -4.95 5.58 -19.90
C LYS A 9 -4.46 4.55 -18.88
N GLU A 10 -3.33 4.80 -18.22
CA GLU A 10 -2.79 3.90 -17.20
C GLU A 10 -3.77 3.71 -16.02
N ILE A 11 -4.41 4.80 -15.57
CA ILE A 11 -5.40 4.74 -14.48
C ILE A 11 -6.66 3.98 -14.94
N GLU A 12 -7.16 4.27 -16.13
CA GLU A 12 -8.33 3.56 -16.69
C GLU A 12 -8.08 2.06 -16.85
N GLU A 13 -6.90 1.67 -17.35
CA GLU A 13 -6.52 0.27 -17.47
C GLU A 13 -6.46 -0.41 -16.11
N TYR A 14 -5.88 0.25 -15.10
CA TYR A 14 -5.85 -0.25 -13.74
C TYR A 14 -7.26 -0.44 -13.16
N GLU A 15 -8.16 0.53 -13.35
CA GLU A 15 -9.56 0.44 -12.89
C GLU A 15 -10.34 -0.67 -13.60
N LYS A 16 -10.14 -0.83 -14.92
CA LYS A 16 -10.71 -1.95 -15.69
C LYS A 16 -10.23 -3.28 -15.13
N GLN A 17 -8.94 -3.41 -14.84
CA GLN A 17 -8.38 -4.63 -14.24
C GLN A 17 -9.00 -4.95 -12.88
N LEU A 18 -9.17 -3.95 -12.01
CA LEU A 18 -9.84 -4.12 -10.72
C LEU A 18 -11.28 -4.57 -10.88
N PHE A 19 -12.03 -3.98 -11.82
CA PHE A 19 -13.41 -4.35 -12.11
C PHE A 19 -13.55 -5.78 -12.63
N PHE A 20 -12.64 -6.23 -13.51
CA PHE A 20 -12.64 -7.62 -13.94
C PHE A 20 -12.29 -8.58 -12.81
N GLN A 21 -11.38 -8.17 -11.91
CA GLN A 21 -10.99 -8.97 -10.74
C GLN A 21 -12.12 -9.09 -9.71
N SER A 22 -12.95 -8.05 -9.52
CA SER A 22 -14.13 -8.11 -8.64
C SER A 22 -15.24 -9.00 -9.20
N LYS A 23 -15.40 -9.03 -10.54
CA LYS A 23 -16.39 -9.90 -11.21
C LYS A 23 -16.03 -11.39 -11.22
N LYS A 24 -14.76 -11.74 -10.98
CA LYS A 24 -14.32 -13.14 -10.96
C LYS A 24 -14.80 -13.79 -9.65
N LYS A 25 -15.99 -14.43 -9.70
CA LYS A 25 -16.72 -15.09 -8.59
C LYS A 25 -15.81 -15.61 -7.45
N SER A 26 -16.12 -15.21 -6.22
CA SER A 26 -15.90 -16.09 -5.05
C SER A 26 -17.00 -17.16 -5.02
N PRO A 27 -16.70 -18.43 -4.66
CA PRO A 27 -17.74 -19.44 -4.40
C PRO A 27 -18.58 -19.12 -3.15
N SER A 28 -18.16 -18.16 -2.31
CA SER A 28 -18.99 -17.66 -1.21
C SER A 28 -19.87 -16.53 -1.72
N GLY A 29 -21.17 -16.77 -1.74
CA GLY A 29 -22.18 -15.74 -1.96
C GLY A 29 -21.95 -14.53 -1.05
N ARG A 30 -22.44 -13.40 -1.54
CA ARG A 30 -22.71 -12.15 -0.82
C ARG A 30 -22.93 -12.42 0.68
N GLN A 31 -21.90 -12.26 1.50
CA GLN A 31 -22.11 -12.04 2.91
C GLN A 31 -21.99 -10.53 3.08
N VAL A 32 -23.14 -9.89 3.26
CA VAL A 32 -23.21 -8.65 4.05
C VAL A 32 -22.87 -9.14 5.46
N ILE A 33 -21.59 -9.08 5.81
CA ILE A 33 -21.10 -9.59 7.09
C ILE A 33 -21.32 -8.47 8.08
N ASP A 34 -21.94 -8.80 9.21
CA ASP A 34 -22.15 -7.89 10.33
C ASP A 34 -20.83 -7.21 10.71
N GLU A 35 -20.71 -5.91 10.37
CA GLU A 35 -19.51 -5.07 10.51
C GLU A 35 -19.30 -4.61 11.97
N SER A 36 -20.18 -5.00 12.91
CA SER A 36 -20.18 -4.48 14.28
C SER A 36 -18.90 -4.74 15.08
N TRP A 37 -18.15 -5.81 14.79
CA TRP A 37 -16.89 -6.09 15.50
C TRP A 37 -15.64 -5.50 14.82
N THR A 38 -15.73 -5.04 13.57
CA THR A 38 -14.55 -4.50 12.87
C THR A 38 -14.17 -3.11 13.37
N HIS A 39 -15.11 -2.35 13.92
CA HIS A 39 -14.84 -1.07 14.59
C HIS A 39 -13.81 -1.19 15.73
N TYR A 40 -13.70 -2.35 16.39
CA TYR A 40 -12.69 -2.57 17.42
C TYR A 40 -11.26 -2.67 16.87
N MET A 41 -11.10 -2.94 15.56
CA MET A 41 -9.79 -3.04 14.91
C MET A 41 -9.28 -1.70 14.41
N ASP A 42 -10.15 -0.69 14.23
CA ASP A 42 -9.74 0.65 13.78
C ASP A 42 -8.77 1.32 14.78
N PRO A 43 -9.02 1.34 16.10
CA PRO A 43 -8.06 1.88 17.07
C PRO A 43 -6.70 1.18 17.01
N ILE A 44 -6.68 -0.14 16.79
CA ILE A 44 -5.44 -0.92 16.69
C ILE A 44 -4.70 -0.57 15.41
N ALA A 45 -5.39 -0.46 14.27
CA ALA A 45 -4.79 -0.07 13.00
C ALA A 45 -4.21 1.35 13.07
N ILE A 46 -4.93 2.29 13.68
CA ILE A 46 -4.48 3.66 13.91
C ILE A 46 -3.26 3.68 14.83
N GLN A 47 -3.30 3.00 15.98
CA GLN A 47 -2.17 2.95 16.91
C GLN A 47 -0.93 2.29 16.29
N LEU A 48 -1.10 1.22 15.52
CA LEU A 48 0.00 0.59 14.79
C LEU A 48 0.60 1.52 13.75
N TYR A 49 -0.26 2.21 12.98
CA TYR A 49 0.18 3.17 11.99
C TYR A 49 0.93 4.35 12.63
N GLN A 50 0.41 4.89 13.74
CA GLN A 50 1.05 5.93 14.53
C GLN A 50 2.37 5.46 15.15
N TRP A 51 2.44 4.21 15.65
CA TRP A 51 3.68 3.65 16.17
C TRP A 51 4.75 3.52 15.08
N ILE A 52 4.37 3.07 13.88
CA ILE A 52 5.26 3.06 12.71
C ILE A 52 5.67 4.49 12.30
N GLN A 53 4.76 5.45 12.49
CA GLN A 53 4.99 6.86 12.21
C GLN A 53 5.82 7.58 13.28
N SER A 54 5.89 7.05 14.51
CA SER A 54 6.53 7.73 15.65
C SER A 54 8.01 8.03 15.41
N ASP A 55 8.48 9.13 16.00
CA ASP A 55 9.78 9.76 15.77
C ASP A 55 11.00 8.81 15.85
N PHE A 56 10.88 7.67 16.55
CA PHE A 56 11.93 6.65 16.66
C PHE A 56 12.37 6.06 15.30
N LEU A 57 11.48 6.07 14.30
CA LEU A 57 11.75 5.57 12.94
C LEU A 57 11.80 6.70 11.89
N GLN A 58 11.50 7.94 12.28
CA GLN A 58 11.57 9.13 11.43
C GLN A 58 12.98 9.74 11.47
N SER A 59 13.85 9.19 10.64
CA SER A 59 14.68 10.13 9.86
C SER A 59 13.74 10.68 8.79
N THR A 60 13.34 11.94 8.94
CA THR A 60 12.50 12.69 7.99
C THR A 60 13.03 12.49 6.57
N PHE A 61 12.47 11.51 5.85
CA PHE A 61 12.87 11.24 4.48
C PHE A 61 12.11 12.20 3.58
N GLN A 62 12.64 13.42 3.45
CA GLN A 62 12.27 14.26 2.32
C GLN A 62 12.82 13.59 1.07
N SER A 63 11.95 12.96 0.27
CA SER A 63 12.34 12.68 -1.10
C SER A 63 12.60 14.03 -1.77
N THR A 64 13.84 14.29 -2.16
CA THR A 64 14.24 15.48 -2.95
C THR A 64 13.53 15.54 -4.31
N LEU A 65 12.85 14.45 -4.70
CA LEU A 65 12.07 14.33 -5.92
C LEU A 65 10.62 14.71 -5.63
N GLN A 66 10.26 15.92 -6.02
CA GLN A 66 8.88 16.43 -6.00
C GLN A 66 8.45 16.81 -7.41
N LEU A 67 7.23 16.44 -7.76
CA LEU A 67 6.62 16.76 -9.04
C LEU A 67 5.93 18.11 -8.94
N GLU A 68 6.48 19.12 -9.62
CA GLU A 68 5.89 20.46 -9.66
C GLU A 68 4.86 20.55 -10.80
N PRO A 69 3.75 21.28 -10.61
CA PRO A 69 2.77 21.53 -11.67
C PRO A 69 3.38 22.15 -12.94
N ASP A 70 4.36 23.03 -12.81
CA ASP A 70 4.98 23.75 -13.92
C ASP A 70 6.14 22.99 -14.60
N ASP A 71 6.45 21.76 -14.15
CA ASP A 71 7.52 20.96 -14.74
C ASP A 71 7.25 20.67 -16.22
N SER A 72 8.26 20.87 -17.07
CA SER A 72 8.18 20.44 -18.48
C SER A 72 8.01 18.92 -18.60
N ILE A 73 7.42 18.45 -19.71
CA ILE A 73 7.15 17.02 -19.94
C ILE A 73 8.42 16.16 -19.79
N ALA A 74 9.57 16.65 -20.26
CA ALA A 74 10.85 15.95 -20.14
C ALA A 74 11.28 15.78 -18.67
N VAL A 75 11.18 16.85 -17.88
CA VAL A 75 11.51 16.84 -16.45
C VAL A 75 10.56 15.94 -15.67
N ARG A 76 9.25 15.96 -15.98
CA ARG A 76 8.28 15.05 -15.35
C ARG A 76 8.61 13.58 -15.60
N ASN A 77 8.96 13.24 -16.84
CA ASN A 77 9.34 11.87 -17.20
C ASN A 77 10.63 11.42 -16.50
N GLU A 78 11.62 12.31 -16.39
CA GLU A 78 12.85 12.04 -15.66
C GLU A 78 12.58 11.81 -14.17
N LYS A 79 11.83 12.71 -13.52
CA LYS A 79 11.41 12.58 -12.12
C LYS A 79 10.64 11.28 -11.88
N GLN A 80 9.72 10.92 -12.77
CA GLN A 80 8.99 9.65 -12.71
C GLN A 80 9.92 8.43 -12.85
N HIS A 81 10.92 8.50 -13.74
CA HIS A 81 11.91 7.44 -13.89
C HIS A 81 12.75 7.26 -12.61
N LEU A 82 13.16 8.38 -11.98
CA LEU A 82 13.88 8.35 -10.70
C LEU A 82 13.03 7.77 -9.57
N LEU A 83 11.75 8.15 -9.48
CA LEU A 83 10.80 7.55 -8.54
C LEU A 83 10.73 6.02 -8.74
N HIS A 84 10.56 5.56 -9.98
CA HIS A 84 10.51 4.13 -10.27
C HIS A 84 11.78 3.39 -9.85
N LYS A 85 12.96 4.01 -10.04
CA LYS A 85 14.24 3.48 -9.58
C LYS A 85 14.30 3.36 -8.06
N GLU A 86 13.80 4.35 -7.32
CA GLU A 86 13.72 4.29 -5.86
C GLU A 86 12.75 3.23 -5.35
N LEU A 87 11.59 3.10 -5.98
CA LEU A 87 10.61 2.07 -5.63
C LEU A 87 11.15 0.68 -5.96
N ALA A 88 11.88 0.51 -7.06
CA ALA A 88 12.55 -0.74 -7.39
C ALA A 88 13.58 -1.14 -6.32
N ARG A 89 14.39 -0.20 -5.82
CA ARG A 89 15.30 -0.45 -4.70
C ARG A 89 14.55 -0.89 -3.44
N THR A 90 13.42 -0.26 -3.15
CA THR A 90 12.58 -0.61 -1.99
C THR A 90 11.97 -2.01 -2.12
N ARG A 91 11.55 -2.40 -3.34
CA ARG A 91 11.09 -3.76 -3.64
C ARG A 91 12.21 -4.80 -3.48
N LEU A 92 13.44 -4.48 -3.90
CA LEU A 92 14.60 -5.34 -3.68
C LEU A 92 14.94 -5.50 -2.19
N LEU A 93 14.81 -4.43 -1.39
CA LEU A 93 14.95 -4.54 0.06
C LEU A 93 13.92 -5.49 0.67
N ALA A 94 12.65 -5.39 0.25
CA ALA A 94 11.59 -6.29 0.69
C ALA A 94 11.86 -7.76 0.26
N LEU A 95 12.46 -7.97 -0.91
CA LEU A 95 12.88 -9.29 -1.37
C LEU A 95 13.95 -9.89 -0.45
N VAL A 96 15.02 -9.13 -0.18
CA VAL A 96 16.11 -9.56 0.71
C VAL A 96 15.58 -9.82 2.12
N GLN A 97 14.77 -8.91 2.66
CA GLN A 97 14.11 -9.05 3.95
C GLN A 97 13.28 -10.34 4.03
N GLY A 98 12.44 -10.59 3.01
CA GLY A 98 11.61 -11.78 2.94
C GLY A 98 12.43 -13.07 2.85
N GLY A 99 13.56 -13.05 2.13
CA GLY A 99 14.47 -14.20 2.04
C GLY A 99 15.21 -14.50 3.35
N MET A 100 15.62 -13.46 4.09
CA MET A 100 16.29 -13.61 5.38
C MET A 100 15.34 -14.02 6.51
N SER A 101 14.04 -13.78 6.35
CA SER A 101 13.01 -14.08 7.36
C SER A 101 12.94 -15.55 7.78
N THR A 102 13.39 -16.48 6.92
CA THR A 102 13.35 -17.92 7.22
C THR A 102 14.53 -18.41 8.07
N HIS A 103 15.54 -17.57 8.31
CA HIS A 103 16.76 -17.95 9.03
C HIS A 103 16.71 -17.68 10.54
N SER A 104 15.82 -16.82 11.03
CA SER A 104 15.79 -16.42 12.44
C SER A 104 14.58 -16.96 13.21
N ASN A 105 14.82 -17.49 14.41
CA ASN A 105 13.77 -17.93 15.33
C ASN A 105 12.96 -16.75 15.92
N THR A 106 13.51 -15.53 15.84
CA THR A 106 12.87 -14.25 16.20
C THR A 106 12.28 -13.51 15.01
N ALA A 107 12.31 -14.11 13.81
CA ALA A 107 11.90 -13.45 12.58
C ALA A 107 10.49 -12.86 12.66
N LEU A 108 9.52 -13.50 13.33
CA LEU A 108 8.17 -12.93 13.42
C LEU A 108 8.11 -11.59 14.16
N LEU A 109 8.89 -11.44 15.23
CA LEU A 109 8.86 -10.24 16.08
C LEU A 109 9.59 -9.06 15.43
N THR A 110 10.58 -9.31 14.58
CA THR A 110 11.33 -8.26 13.90
C THR A 110 10.87 -8.02 12.46
N HIS A 111 10.46 -9.06 11.74
CA HIS A 111 10.09 -9.00 10.33
C HIS A 111 8.77 -8.28 10.10
N LEU A 112 7.76 -8.53 10.94
CA LEU A 112 6.46 -7.87 10.81
C LEU A 112 6.59 -6.34 10.93
N PRO A 113 7.12 -5.79 12.05
CA PRO A 113 7.35 -4.34 12.17
C PRO A 113 8.20 -3.76 11.05
N LEU A 114 9.31 -4.44 10.69
CA LEU A 114 10.18 -3.96 9.63
C LEU A 114 9.48 -3.93 8.27
N SER A 115 8.66 -4.94 7.95
CA SER A 115 7.92 -5.01 6.68
C SER A 115 6.89 -3.90 6.58
N LEU A 116 6.16 -3.63 7.68
CA LEU A 116 5.20 -2.54 7.76
C LEU A 116 5.90 -1.19 7.62
N TYR A 117 7.05 -1.01 8.28
CA TYR A 117 7.87 0.19 8.17
C TYR A 117 8.35 0.45 6.74
N VAL A 118 8.93 -0.55 6.06
CA VAL A 118 9.40 -0.40 4.68
C VAL A 118 8.24 -0.11 3.73
N SER A 119 7.09 -0.77 3.93
CA SER A 119 5.89 -0.53 3.14
C SER A 119 5.34 0.88 3.33
N LYS A 120 5.23 1.36 4.58
CA LYS A 120 4.82 2.73 4.88
C LYS A 120 5.80 3.73 4.28
N LYS A 121 7.10 3.50 4.40
CA LYS A 121 8.13 4.33 3.77
C LYS A 121 8.00 4.39 2.24
N ALA A 122 7.66 3.27 1.60
CA ALA A 122 7.42 3.25 0.16
C ALA A 122 6.19 4.09 -0.21
N LEU A 123 5.13 4.01 0.60
CA LEU A 123 3.91 4.78 0.43
C LEU A 123 4.16 6.29 0.59
N ASP A 124 4.81 6.70 1.67
CA ASP A 124 5.17 8.11 1.94
C ASP A 124 6.01 8.69 0.79
N LYS A 125 6.96 7.93 0.24
CA LYS A 125 7.77 8.37 -0.91
C LYS A 125 6.91 8.72 -2.12
N VAL A 126 5.88 7.90 -2.41
CA VAL A 126 4.98 8.16 -3.52
C VAL A 126 4.12 9.39 -3.22
N GLY A 127 3.57 9.50 -2.02
CA GLY A 127 2.74 10.64 -1.66
C GLY A 127 3.52 11.97 -1.59
N HIS A 128 4.78 11.94 -1.14
CA HIS A 128 5.69 13.10 -1.20
C HIS A 128 6.05 13.48 -2.63
N PHE A 129 6.28 12.51 -3.52
CA PHE A 129 6.56 12.79 -4.93
C PHE A 129 5.43 13.60 -5.58
N TYR A 130 4.17 13.29 -5.27
CA TYR A 130 3.00 14.01 -5.77
C TYR A 130 2.55 15.19 -4.88
N GLN A 131 3.38 15.59 -3.90
CA GLN A 131 3.15 16.73 -2.98
C GLN A 131 1.93 16.61 -2.03
N PHE A 132 1.37 15.42 -1.82
CA PHE A 132 0.22 15.25 -0.91
C PHE A 132 0.63 15.02 0.55
N THR A 133 1.75 14.32 0.79
CA THR A 133 2.19 13.94 2.16
C THR A 133 2.92 15.05 2.92
N GLN A 134 3.23 16.16 2.26
CA GLN A 134 4.07 17.24 2.81
C GLN A 134 3.37 18.10 3.88
N THR A 135 2.04 18.07 3.92
CA THR A 135 1.22 18.96 4.77
C THR A 135 0.88 18.41 6.15
N GLY A 136 1.22 17.15 6.48
CA GLY A 136 0.98 16.59 7.81
C GLY A 136 -0.48 16.61 8.27
N GLY A 137 -1.43 16.76 7.33
CA GLY A 137 -2.85 16.88 7.63
C GLY A 137 -3.39 15.56 8.17
N THR A 138 -4.29 15.66 9.16
CA THR A 138 -5.01 14.50 9.71
C THR A 138 -5.73 13.74 8.60
N ALA A 139 -6.31 14.44 7.62
CA ALA A 139 -6.98 13.84 6.48
C ALA A 139 -6.05 12.98 5.60
N GLU A 140 -4.86 13.49 5.27
CA GLU A 140 -3.90 12.75 4.44
C GLU A 140 -3.31 11.54 5.19
N THR A 141 -3.16 11.66 6.52
CA THR A 141 -2.73 10.54 7.36
C THR A 141 -3.77 9.41 7.31
N ILE A 142 -5.05 9.75 7.36
CA ILE A 142 -6.15 8.79 7.23
C ILE A 142 -6.19 8.18 5.82
N LEU A 143 -6.09 9.00 4.77
CA LEU A 143 -6.09 8.52 3.37
C LEU A 143 -4.91 7.59 3.09
N SER A 144 -3.72 7.92 3.58
CA SER A 144 -2.54 7.07 3.44
C SER A 144 -2.67 5.78 4.24
N LEU A 145 -3.25 5.80 5.45
CA LEU A 145 -3.60 4.57 6.19
C LEU A 145 -4.62 3.71 5.42
N ARG A 146 -5.69 4.30 4.88
CA ARG A 146 -6.67 3.54 4.08
C ARG A 146 -6.05 2.98 2.81
N LEU A 147 -5.18 3.73 2.13
CA LEU A 147 -4.43 3.24 0.97
C LEU A 147 -3.45 2.11 1.34
N PHE A 148 -2.83 2.20 2.51
CA PHE A 148 -1.99 1.14 3.05
C PHE A 148 -2.80 -0.13 3.28
N ILE A 149 -3.93 -0.04 3.99
CA ILE A 149 -4.86 -1.15 4.23
C ILE A 149 -5.39 -1.72 2.90
N TYR A 150 -5.77 -0.84 1.97
CA TYR A 150 -6.24 -1.19 0.63
C TYR A 150 -5.26 -2.10 -0.11
N SER A 151 -3.96 -1.83 -0.01
CA SER A 151 -2.94 -2.64 -0.68
C SER A 151 -2.98 -4.12 -0.27
N PHE A 152 -3.40 -4.39 0.98
CA PHE A 152 -3.53 -5.73 1.55
C PHE A 152 -4.89 -6.37 1.29
N LEU A 153 -5.85 -5.69 0.66
CA LEU A 153 -7.16 -6.28 0.38
C LEU A 153 -7.08 -7.40 -0.65
N PRO A 154 -8.02 -8.36 -0.61
CA PRO A 154 -8.18 -9.33 -1.67
C PRO A 154 -8.64 -8.63 -2.96
N LYS A 155 -8.13 -9.11 -4.10
CA LYS A 155 -8.39 -8.54 -5.44
C LYS A 155 -9.88 -8.36 -5.75
N GLN A 156 -10.73 -9.19 -5.17
CA GLN A 156 -12.16 -9.20 -5.39
C GLN A 156 -12.87 -7.97 -4.80
N VAL A 157 -12.41 -7.47 -3.65
CA VAL A 157 -13.04 -6.33 -2.94
C VAL A 157 -12.32 -5.01 -3.20
N LYS A 158 -11.09 -5.05 -3.73
CA LYS A 158 -10.32 -3.85 -4.08
C LYS A 158 -11.10 -2.87 -4.94
N TYR A 159 -11.91 -3.31 -5.91
CA TYR A 159 -12.62 -2.36 -6.78
C TYR A 159 -13.59 -1.43 -6.03
N GLU A 160 -14.32 -1.95 -5.04
CA GLU A 160 -15.28 -1.14 -4.27
C GLU A 160 -14.56 -0.16 -3.36
N GLU A 161 -13.55 -0.64 -2.64
CA GLU A 161 -12.72 0.19 -1.77
C GLU A 161 -11.93 1.23 -2.56
N TRP A 162 -11.45 0.91 -3.76
CA TRP A 162 -10.79 1.87 -4.65
C TRP A 162 -11.72 3.03 -5.02
N ARG A 163 -12.98 2.73 -5.36
CA ARG A 163 -13.96 3.77 -5.70
C ARG A 163 -14.28 4.67 -4.50
N SER A 164 -14.45 4.10 -3.31
CA SER A 164 -14.62 4.91 -2.08
C SER A 164 -13.38 5.75 -1.80
N LEU A 165 -12.20 5.13 -1.77
CA LEU A 165 -10.94 5.80 -1.45
C LEU A 165 -10.62 6.95 -2.40
N THR A 166 -10.82 6.75 -3.72
CA THR A 166 -10.58 7.81 -4.71
C THR A 166 -11.60 8.94 -4.61
N LYS A 167 -12.88 8.63 -4.34
CA LYS A 167 -13.90 9.65 -4.10
C LYS A 167 -13.56 10.51 -2.88
N ASP A 168 -13.21 9.87 -1.76
CA ASP A 168 -12.90 10.55 -0.50
C ASP A 168 -11.62 11.38 -0.63
N GLY A 169 -10.60 10.86 -1.33
CA GLY A 169 -9.36 11.59 -1.60
C GLY A 169 -9.56 12.85 -2.45
N ILE A 170 -10.41 12.77 -3.48
CA ILE A 170 -10.76 13.93 -4.31
C ILE A 170 -11.57 14.96 -3.51
N ALA A 171 -12.52 14.52 -2.68
CA ALA A 171 -13.30 15.43 -1.84
C ALA A 171 -12.41 16.19 -0.83
N CYS A 172 -11.44 15.51 -0.20
CA CYS A 172 -10.47 16.16 0.70
C CYS A 172 -9.63 17.24 0.00
N ASP A 173 -9.36 17.10 -1.30
CA ASP A 173 -8.56 18.07 -2.07
C ASP A 173 -9.35 19.36 -2.40
N GLN A 174 -10.69 19.36 -2.27
CA GLN A 174 -11.60 20.46 -2.68
C GLN A 174 -12.05 21.41 -1.56
N ASN A 175 -11.24 21.57 -0.48
CA ASN A 175 -11.46 22.44 0.70
C ASN A 175 -12.09 21.80 1.96
N GLU A 176 -11.94 20.49 2.17
CA GLU A 176 -12.25 19.87 3.46
C GLU A 176 -10.96 19.56 4.24
N PRO A 177 -10.55 20.41 5.21
CA PRO A 177 -9.34 20.15 6.01
C PRO A 177 -9.48 18.93 6.93
N MET A 178 -10.71 18.46 7.14
CA MET A 178 -11.04 17.27 7.92
C MET A 178 -11.58 16.18 7.01
N TYR A 179 -11.14 14.95 7.25
CA TYR A 179 -11.64 13.79 6.54
C TYR A 179 -13.08 13.49 6.99
N LEU A 180 -14.04 13.58 6.05
CA LEU A 180 -15.47 13.30 6.24
C LEU A 180 -15.92 12.00 5.56
N GLY A 181 -14.95 11.16 5.16
CA GLY A 181 -15.21 9.88 4.51
C GLY A 181 -15.67 8.78 5.48
N ARG A 182 -15.73 7.54 4.99
CA ARG A 182 -16.13 6.37 5.80
C ARG A 182 -15.29 6.27 7.08
N GLU A 183 -15.95 6.16 8.23
CA GLU A 183 -15.34 6.02 9.56
C GLU A 183 -14.64 4.66 9.74
N ASP A 184 -15.20 3.60 9.14
CA ASP A 184 -14.64 2.25 9.20
C ASP A 184 -13.51 2.07 8.19
N MET A 185 -12.29 1.95 8.70
CA MET A 185 -11.09 1.82 7.87
C MET A 185 -10.71 0.36 7.64
N VAL A 186 -10.99 -0.50 8.62
CA VAL A 186 -10.65 -1.92 8.58
C VAL A 186 -11.90 -2.75 8.28
N SER A 187 -11.97 -3.32 7.08
CA SER A 187 -13.02 -4.32 6.77
C SER A 187 -12.63 -5.71 7.24
N GLU A 188 -13.62 -6.57 7.46
CA GLU A 188 -13.39 -7.96 7.91
C GLU A 188 -12.55 -8.76 6.89
N ALA A 189 -12.60 -8.39 5.60
CA ALA A 189 -11.74 -8.95 4.56
C ALA A 189 -10.25 -8.71 4.84
N VAL A 190 -9.89 -7.51 5.34
CA VAL A 190 -8.52 -7.17 5.78
C VAL A 190 -8.13 -8.05 6.94
N VAL A 191 -8.98 -8.14 7.97
CA VAL A 191 -8.70 -8.93 9.19
C VAL A 191 -8.49 -10.41 8.84
N LYS A 192 -9.37 -10.99 8.03
CA LYS A 192 -9.24 -12.37 7.53
C LYS A 192 -7.93 -12.58 6.76
N GLN A 193 -7.52 -11.60 5.96
CA GLN A 193 -6.28 -11.68 5.19
C GLN A 193 -5.04 -11.57 6.07
N LEU A 194 -5.03 -10.66 7.05
CA LEU A 194 -3.96 -10.53 8.04
C LEU A 194 -3.85 -11.81 8.89
N LEU A 195 -4.98 -12.36 9.34
CA LEU A 195 -5.01 -13.61 10.11
C LEU A 195 -4.47 -14.79 9.28
N LYS A 196 -4.84 -14.89 8.00
CA LYS A 196 -4.25 -15.88 7.09
C LYS A 196 -2.74 -15.71 6.95
N GLN A 197 -2.23 -14.49 6.90
CA GLN A 197 -0.79 -14.24 6.87
C GLN A 197 -0.12 -14.67 8.17
N ILE A 198 -0.70 -14.35 9.34
CA ILE A 198 -0.18 -14.76 10.65
C ILE A 198 -0.12 -16.29 10.76
N ILE A 199 -1.21 -16.98 10.42
CA ILE A 199 -1.27 -18.45 10.43
C ILE A 199 -0.20 -19.03 9.48
N ARG A 200 -0.10 -18.49 8.26
CA ARG A 200 0.90 -18.91 7.28
C ARG A 200 2.33 -18.74 7.81
N MET A 201 2.64 -17.60 8.43
CA MET A 201 3.95 -17.35 9.01
C MET A 201 4.25 -18.26 10.21
N SER A 202 3.23 -18.57 11.03
CA SER A 202 3.36 -19.55 12.13
C SER A 202 3.69 -20.95 11.61
N LEU A 203 3.02 -21.40 10.54
CA LEU A 203 3.31 -22.66 9.88
C LEU A 203 4.74 -22.69 9.32
N TYR A 204 5.22 -21.58 8.75
CA TYR A 204 6.61 -21.49 8.28
C TYR A 204 7.63 -21.63 9.39
N LYS A 205 7.38 -21.07 10.59
CA LYS A 205 8.23 -21.28 11.75
C LYS A 205 8.32 -22.76 12.14
N GLN A 206 7.18 -23.46 12.14
CA GLN A 206 7.11 -24.87 12.51
C GLN A 206 7.78 -25.79 11.48
N ILE A 207 7.60 -25.52 10.19
CA ILE A 207 8.22 -26.28 9.09
C ILE A 207 9.72 -25.98 9.00
N GLY A 208 10.10 -24.72 9.21
CA GLY A 208 11.49 -24.26 9.25
C GLY A 208 12.30 -24.93 10.35
N HIS A 209 11.69 -25.36 11.46
CA HIS A 209 12.40 -26.06 12.53
C HIS A 209 13.01 -27.42 12.10
N ARG A 210 12.44 -28.10 11.08
CA ARG A 210 13.02 -29.35 10.57
C ARG A 210 14.31 -29.04 9.77
N ARG A 211 15.43 -29.67 10.13
CA ARG A 211 16.80 -29.50 9.57
C ARG A 211 16.93 -30.03 8.12
N VAL A 212 15.97 -29.74 7.25
CA VAL A 212 16.09 -30.08 5.82
C VAL A 212 16.48 -28.81 5.07
N PRO A 213 17.78 -28.61 4.74
CA PRO A 213 18.30 -27.36 4.19
C PRO A 213 17.60 -26.96 2.88
N PHE A 214 17.23 -27.94 2.04
CA PHE A 214 16.54 -27.70 0.78
C PHE A 214 15.14 -27.09 0.95
N LYS A 215 14.34 -27.60 1.90
CA LYS A 215 12.98 -27.08 2.17
C LYS A 215 13.03 -25.65 2.70
N ARG A 216 14.04 -25.31 3.49
CA ARG A 216 14.25 -23.95 4.03
C ARG A 216 14.58 -22.95 2.91
N LEU A 217 15.44 -23.34 1.96
CA LEU A 217 15.81 -22.48 0.84
C LEU A 217 14.62 -22.19 -0.09
N LEU A 218 13.81 -23.21 -0.40
CA LEU A 218 12.58 -23.03 -1.17
C LEU A 218 11.57 -22.12 -0.46
N LEU A 219 11.40 -22.28 0.85
CA LEU A 219 10.53 -21.43 1.65
C LEU A 219 11.03 -19.98 1.68
N GLY A 220 12.33 -19.76 1.84
CA GLY A 220 12.94 -18.43 1.80
C GLY A 220 12.75 -17.76 0.44
N ALA A 221 12.99 -18.48 -0.66
CA ALA A 221 12.77 -17.97 -2.02
C ALA A 221 11.28 -17.63 -2.28
N TYR A 222 10.36 -18.45 -1.79
CA TYR A 222 8.93 -18.17 -1.87
C TYR A 222 8.57 -16.92 -1.08
N GLN A 223 9.03 -16.81 0.17
CA GLN A 223 8.74 -15.66 1.04
C GLN A 223 9.35 -14.35 0.49
N ALA A 224 10.55 -14.41 -0.07
CA ALA A 224 11.18 -13.31 -0.79
C ALA A 224 10.30 -12.85 -1.96
N SER A 225 9.79 -13.80 -2.75
CA SER A 225 8.91 -13.53 -3.89
C SER A 225 7.58 -12.91 -3.46
N VAL A 226 6.98 -13.41 -2.38
CA VAL A 226 5.73 -12.86 -1.81
C VAL A 226 5.95 -11.44 -1.32
N SER A 227 7.04 -11.18 -0.61
CA SER A 227 7.38 -9.86 -0.07
C SER A 227 7.63 -8.84 -1.18
N TYR A 228 8.37 -9.23 -2.22
CA TYR A 228 8.58 -8.42 -3.43
C TYR A 228 7.26 -8.08 -4.12
N LYS A 229 6.39 -9.08 -4.37
CA LYS A 229 5.09 -8.87 -5.03
C LYS A 229 4.15 -8.01 -4.21
N SER A 230 4.16 -8.15 -2.89
CA SER A 230 3.37 -7.31 -1.98
C SER A 230 3.82 -5.84 -2.07
N MET A 231 5.13 -5.60 -2.03
CA MET A 231 5.69 -4.25 -2.19
C MET A 231 5.41 -3.68 -3.58
N GLN A 232 5.49 -4.50 -4.62
CA GLN A 232 5.15 -4.09 -5.99
C GLN A 232 3.67 -3.68 -6.10
N SER A 233 2.74 -4.45 -5.54
CA SER A 233 1.32 -4.10 -5.53
C SER A 233 1.09 -2.80 -4.76
N LEU A 234 1.63 -2.67 -3.55
CA LEU A 234 1.48 -1.45 -2.73
C LEU A 234 1.95 -0.21 -3.47
N THR A 235 3.15 -0.26 -4.06
CA THR A 235 3.73 0.88 -4.77
C THR A 235 2.97 1.23 -6.05
N MET A 236 2.44 0.24 -6.76
CA MET A 236 1.59 0.47 -7.94
C MET A 236 0.24 1.08 -7.55
N ASP A 237 -0.41 0.50 -6.54
CA ASP A 237 -1.69 0.97 -5.99
C ASP A 237 -1.56 2.44 -5.53
N ALA A 238 -0.47 2.77 -4.83
CA ALA A 238 -0.16 4.12 -4.39
C ALA A 238 0.11 5.09 -5.56
N GLN A 239 0.91 4.68 -6.54
CA GLN A 239 1.21 5.50 -7.71
C GLN A 239 -0.07 5.84 -8.48
N CYS A 240 -0.95 4.86 -8.73
CA CYS A 240 -2.22 5.10 -9.39
C CYS A 240 -3.12 6.06 -8.59
N PHE A 241 -3.15 5.94 -7.26
CA PHE A 241 -4.01 6.75 -6.40
C PHE A 241 -3.57 8.21 -6.41
N TYR A 242 -2.30 8.47 -6.11
CA TYR A 242 -1.77 9.82 -6.06
C TYR A 242 -1.69 10.48 -7.44
N LYS A 243 -1.40 9.71 -8.49
CA LYS A 243 -1.47 10.21 -9.88
C LYS A 243 -2.89 10.67 -10.23
N LYS A 244 -3.92 9.89 -9.88
CA LYS A 244 -5.32 10.25 -10.14
C LYS A 244 -5.72 11.53 -9.40
N ARG A 245 -5.35 11.66 -8.12
CA ARG A 245 -5.57 12.89 -7.34
C ARG A 245 -4.82 14.08 -7.91
N TRP A 246 -3.55 13.92 -8.28
CA TRP A 246 -2.75 14.97 -8.89
C TRP A 246 -3.38 15.48 -10.18
N LEU A 247 -3.84 14.57 -11.05
CA LEU A 247 -4.58 14.95 -12.26
C LEU A 247 -5.83 15.73 -11.88
N HIS A 248 -6.67 15.22 -10.98
CA HIS A 248 -7.88 15.94 -10.58
C HIS A 248 -7.59 17.36 -10.03
N ARG A 249 -6.49 17.54 -9.29
CA ARG A 249 -6.12 18.82 -8.68
C ARG A 249 -5.54 19.83 -9.66
N PHE A 250 -4.77 19.37 -10.66
CA PHE A 250 -3.96 20.23 -11.52
C PHE A 250 -4.31 20.13 -13.01
N SER A 251 -5.22 19.25 -13.41
CA SER A 251 -5.67 19.08 -14.80
C SER A 251 -7.01 19.75 -15.09
N GLU A 252 -7.42 20.77 -14.32
CA GLU A 252 -8.50 21.67 -14.74
C GLU A 252 -7.96 22.72 -15.73
N TYR A 253 -7.65 22.25 -16.94
CA TYR A 253 -7.98 22.77 -18.29
C TYR A 253 -7.47 21.78 -19.35
#